data_AF-A0A9E0IRM7-F1
#
_entry.id   AF-A0A9E0IRM7-F1
#
_cell.length_a   1.000
_cell.length_b   1.000
_cell.length_c   1.000
_cell.angle_alpha   90.00
_cell.angle_beta   90.00
_cell.angle_gamma   90.00
#
_symmetry.space_group_name_H-M   'P 1'
#
loop_
_entity.id
_entity.type
_entity.pdbx_description
1 polymer ?
#
loop_
_entity_poly.entity_id
_entity_poly.type
_entity_poly.pdbx_seq_one_letter_code
_entity_poly.pdbx_strand_id
1 'polypeptide(L)'
;MGYYNDIHFKSFAPTGSQVATVSHASSYTLPPTLISCGIFARTTAVGVEIQAVYDGAAYFVPPGTWAAMAASVGVGNEIVFGSALNGNDFQVRYTSGQASGAVARIDLAYKSSAKGPATYEPIGHINVYFDPVTAQHETWFSVRATSSNVSGGMLTLNHSRLNGRSDMEVFVTQSGSPVSGAAAVLNDNTISVFYDTGLARWRIRNNTGSSGIPLNSVYNIRIEPFADTLTSPTSNSGLTYSNQISNSNQHAIVFAMAASANIDRPYHVYYQPVQQVWKVGYSDGTPLPAGSKFFVRAFGWAKYHSEYAGVVGSNNTNGLGVDLAGRPGGMGSARTTGAVRTLPSWTWFDQLAAPAIVMPSGTGNSTNLSIPFLHKFYLRFVSGTWQIVSFSSGSVFRSRAAFNVWSMREDDPQWPPALL
;
A
#
# COMPACT_ATOMS: atom_id res chain seq x y z
N MET A 1 2.49 -15.17 1.68
CA MET A 1 1.41 -14.74 2.60
C MET A 1 1.19 -13.25 2.36
N GLY A 2 -0.05 -12.82 2.10
CA GLY A 2 -0.37 -11.41 1.82
C GLY A 2 -0.57 -10.62 3.11
N TYR A 3 -0.18 -9.34 3.12
CA TYR A 3 -0.34 -8.45 4.27
C TYR A 3 -1.76 -7.85 4.28
N TYR A 4 -2.49 -8.01 5.38
CA TYR A 4 -3.77 -7.33 5.57
C TYR A 4 -3.54 -5.88 5.98
N ASN A 5 -3.80 -4.95 5.06
CA ASN A 5 -3.87 -3.53 5.40
C ASN A 5 -5.27 -3.14 5.89
N ASP A 6 -6.27 -3.99 5.67
CA ASP A 6 -7.67 -3.77 6.04
C ASP A 6 -8.25 -4.97 6.78
N ILE A 7 -9.13 -4.70 7.74
CA ILE A 7 -10.02 -5.65 8.41
C ILE A 7 -11.44 -5.13 8.25
N HIS A 8 -12.37 -5.99 7.88
CA HIS A 8 -13.78 -5.64 7.71
C HIS A 8 -14.65 -6.39 8.72
N PHE A 9 -15.34 -5.66 9.59
CA PHE A 9 -16.35 -6.20 10.51
C PHE A 9 -17.74 -5.80 10.05
N LYS A 10 -18.69 -6.73 10.03
CA LYS A 10 -20.09 -6.42 9.76
C LYS A 10 -20.73 -5.83 11.02
N SER A 11 -21.47 -4.74 10.93
CA SER A 11 -21.99 -3.98 12.08
C SER A 11 -23.10 -4.67 12.91
N PHE A 12 -23.51 -5.90 12.59
CA PHE A 12 -24.85 -6.39 12.96
C PHE A 12 -24.93 -7.80 13.56
N ALA A 13 -24.02 -8.20 14.44
CA ALA A 13 -24.33 -9.33 15.31
C ALA A 13 -24.97 -8.77 16.59
N PRO A 14 -26.32 -8.81 16.77
CA PRO A 14 -26.99 -8.14 17.89
C PRO A 14 -26.59 -8.68 19.27
N THR A 15 -25.88 -9.81 19.31
CA THR A 15 -25.41 -10.47 20.53
C THR A 15 -24.10 -11.26 20.34
N GLY A 16 -23.39 -11.10 19.21
CA GLY A 16 -22.24 -11.94 18.87
C GLY A 16 -20.97 -11.14 18.59
N SER A 17 -19.87 -11.47 19.26
CA SER A 17 -18.56 -10.93 18.90
C SER A 17 -18.14 -11.47 17.53
N GLN A 18 -17.67 -10.60 16.63
CA GLN A 18 -17.02 -11.04 15.39
C GLN A 18 -15.52 -11.13 15.61
N VAL A 19 -14.88 -12.17 15.07
CA VAL A 19 -13.44 -12.34 15.15
C VAL A 19 -12.89 -12.38 13.74
N ALA A 20 -11.93 -11.50 13.46
CA ALA A 20 -11.14 -11.50 12.24
C ALA A 20 -9.74 -12.02 12.58
N THR A 21 -9.23 -12.89 11.73
CA THR A 21 -7.87 -13.41 11.83
C THR A 21 -6.98 -12.58 10.93
N VAL A 22 -5.96 -11.94 11.49
CA VAL A 22 -4.99 -11.15 10.75
C VAL A 22 -3.72 -11.97 10.59
N SER A 23 -3.54 -12.55 9.40
CA SER A 23 -2.29 -13.23 9.10
C SER A 23 -1.18 -12.21 8.91
N HIS A 24 -0.13 -12.31 9.72
CA HIS A 24 1.02 -11.44 9.65
C HIS A 24 2.29 -12.27 9.50
N ALA A 25 2.96 -12.10 8.37
CA ALA A 25 4.32 -12.57 8.18
C ALA A 25 5.19 -11.33 8.00
N SER A 26 5.90 -10.90 9.04
CA SER A 26 7.02 -9.98 8.88
C SER A 26 8.28 -10.63 9.43
N SER A 27 9.42 -10.22 8.91
CA SER A 27 10.68 -10.37 9.63
C SER A 27 11.28 -8.98 9.73
N TYR A 28 11.62 -8.59 10.96
CA TYR A 28 12.17 -7.28 11.24
C TYR A 28 13.61 -7.48 11.72
N THR A 29 14.55 -6.87 11.02
CA THR A 29 15.94 -6.79 11.46
C THR A 29 16.06 -5.55 12.34
N LEU A 30 16.21 -5.77 13.65
CA LEU A 30 16.46 -4.67 14.57
C LEU A 30 17.95 -4.29 14.52
N PRO A 31 18.28 -3.02 14.78
CA PRO A 31 19.63 -2.63 15.17
C PRO A 31 20.18 -3.59 16.24
N PRO A 32 21.48 -3.97 16.17
CA PRO A 32 22.07 -4.96 17.10
C PRO A 32 21.98 -4.60 18.58
N THR A 33 21.71 -3.34 18.89
CA THR A 33 21.62 -2.79 20.24
C THR A 33 20.21 -2.88 20.83
N LEU A 34 19.19 -3.24 20.04
CA LEU A 34 17.80 -3.31 20.48
C LEU A 34 17.39 -4.75 20.75
N ILE A 35 17.17 -5.07 22.02
CA ILE A 35 16.43 -6.27 22.42
C ILE A 35 14.94 -5.91 22.35
N SER A 36 14.21 -6.53 21.43
CA SER A 36 12.75 -6.38 21.36
C SER A 36 12.06 -7.58 21.98
N CYS A 37 11.00 -7.30 22.73
CA CYS A 37 10.10 -8.31 23.28
C CYS A 37 9.00 -8.75 22.28
N GLY A 38 9.17 -8.47 20.98
CA GLY A 38 8.21 -8.83 19.94
C GLY A 38 7.42 -7.64 19.36
N ILE A 39 6.39 -7.97 18.57
CA ILE A 39 5.48 -6.97 18.00
C ILE A 39 4.24 -6.86 18.90
N PHE A 40 3.79 -5.62 19.07
CA PHE A 40 2.61 -5.25 19.80
C PHE A 40 1.61 -4.58 18.88
N ALA A 41 0.33 -4.73 19.19
CA ALA A 41 -0.73 -3.98 18.55
C ALA A 41 -1.63 -3.28 19.55
N ARG A 42 -2.19 -2.15 19.14
CA ARG A 42 -3.15 -1.38 19.93
C ARG A 42 -4.20 -0.81 19.00
N THR A 43 -5.45 -0.83 19.43
CA THR A 43 -6.55 -0.12 18.78
C THR A 43 -7.09 0.92 19.74
N THR A 44 -7.50 2.08 19.25
CA THR A 44 -8.26 3.07 20.05
C THR A 44 -9.76 2.98 19.80
N ALA A 45 -10.19 2.10 18.89
CA ALA A 45 -11.58 1.98 18.51
C ALA A 45 -12.37 1.25 19.60
N VAL A 46 -13.39 1.92 20.11
CA VAL A 46 -14.35 1.36 21.06
C VAL A 46 -14.89 0.04 20.52
N GLY A 47 -14.85 -1.00 21.37
CA GLY A 47 -15.33 -2.34 21.06
C GLY A 47 -14.51 -3.12 20.04
N VAL A 48 -13.30 -2.67 19.69
CA VAL A 48 -12.30 -3.52 19.04
C VAL A 48 -11.30 -3.99 20.10
N GLU A 49 -11.13 -5.29 20.21
CA GLU A 49 -10.18 -5.92 21.11
C GLU A 49 -9.12 -6.66 20.29
N ILE A 50 -7.89 -6.73 20.81
CA ILE A 50 -6.79 -7.43 20.17
C ILE A 50 -6.43 -8.63 21.03
N GLN A 51 -6.33 -9.81 20.43
CA GLN A 51 -5.85 -10.99 21.12
C GLN A 51 -4.35 -10.84 21.39
N ALA A 52 -3.99 -10.75 22.67
CA ALA A 52 -2.62 -10.93 23.10
C ALA A 52 -2.29 -12.43 23.11
N VAL A 53 -1.14 -12.77 22.56
CA VAL A 53 -0.54 -14.11 22.62
C VAL A 53 0.85 -13.95 23.20
N TYR A 54 0.97 -14.21 24.51
CA TYR A 54 2.24 -14.18 25.23
C TYR A 54 2.32 -15.41 26.14
N ASP A 55 3.42 -16.15 26.08
CA ASP A 55 3.65 -17.37 26.87
C ASP A 55 2.55 -18.45 26.76
N GLY A 56 1.89 -18.55 25.61
CA GLY A 56 0.90 -19.59 25.30
C GLY A 56 -0.51 -19.33 25.85
N ALA A 57 -0.74 -18.24 26.60
CA ALA A 57 -2.08 -17.80 26.99
C ALA A 57 -2.62 -16.78 25.97
N ALA A 58 -3.85 -17.01 25.50
CA ALA A 58 -4.54 -16.10 24.59
C ALA A 58 -5.68 -15.38 25.34
N TYR A 59 -5.62 -14.04 25.40
CA TYR A 59 -6.67 -13.21 25.99
C TYR A 59 -6.87 -11.93 25.18
N PHE A 60 -8.07 -11.35 25.23
CA PHE A 60 -8.38 -10.13 24.51
C PHE A 60 -8.08 -8.90 25.37
N VAL A 61 -7.36 -7.95 24.78
CA VAL A 61 -6.94 -6.71 25.41
C VAL A 61 -7.88 -5.59 24.95
N PRO A 62 -8.41 -4.77 25.88
CA PRO A 62 -9.34 -3.70 25.54
C PRO A 62 -8.68 -2.56 24.74
N PRO A 63 -9.49 -1.70 24.08
CA PRO A 63 -8.99 -0.51 23.40
C PRO A 63 -8.07 0.34 24.28
N GLY A 64 -7.06 0.96 23.67
CA GLY A 64 -6.07 1.83 24.32
C GLY A 64 -4.87 1.12 24.91
N THR A 65 -4.91 -0.21 25.05
CA THR A 65 -3.81 -1.00 25.65
C THR A 65 -3.04 -1.77 24.59
N TRP A 66 -1.71 -1.80 24.71
CA TRP A 66 -0.84 -2.58 23.83
C TRP A 66 -0.91 -4.08 24.17
N ALA A 67 -1.28 -4.89 23.18
CA ALA A 67 -1.31 -6.34 23.23
C ALA A 67 -0.08 -6.92 22.55
N ALA A 68 0.63 -7.85 23.20
CA ALA A 68 1.71 -8.59 22.54
C ALA A 68 1.12 -9.58 21.52
N MET A 69 1.47 -9.46 20.25
CA MET A 69 0.93 -10.34 19.19
C MET A 69 1.76 -11.60 18.98
N ALA A 70 3.07 -11.51 19.22
CA ALA A 70 3.98 -12.62 19.11
C ALA A 70 5.15 -12.43 20.08
N ALA A 71 5.41 -13.45 20.90
CA ALA A 71 6.61 -13.51 21.72
C ALA A 71 7.78 -13.94 20.83
N SER A 72 8.77 -13.05 20.69
CA SER A 72 10.09 -13.41 20.16
C SER A 72 10.92 -13.99 21.30
N VAL A 73 11.38 -15.23 21.14
CA VAL A 73 12.42 -15.83 22.00
C VAL A 73 13.64 -16.11 21.12
N GLY A 74 14.40 -15.06 20.78
CA GLY A 74 15.59 -15.18 19.95
C GLY A 74 16.68 -14.21 20.38
N VAL A 75 17.86 -14.74 20.71
CA VAL A 75 19.07 -13.96 20.97
C VAL A 75 19.78 -13.77 19.62
N GLY A 76 19.56 -12.65 18.93
CA GLY A 76 20.14 -12.36 17.62
C GLY A 76 19.47 -11.18 16.89
N ASN A 77 20.12 -10.64 15.85
CA ASN A 77 19.68 -9.40 15.15
C ASN A 77 18.49 -9.59 14.20
N GLU A 78 18.00 -10.82 13.99
CA GLU A 78 16.87 -11.11 13.11
C GLU A 78 15.72 -11.68 13.94
N ILE A 79 14.64 -10.90 14.07
CA ILE A 79 13.39 -11.43 14.59
C ILE A 79 12.62 -12.00 13.40
N VAL A 80 12.77 -13.31 13.22
CA VAL A 80 11.96 -14.08 12.28
C VAL A 80 10.69 -14.49 13.03
N PHE A 81 9.54 -13.92 12.64
CA PHE A 81 8.24 -14.43 13.06
C PHE A 81 7.91 -15.70 12.25
N GLY A 82 8.66 -16.76 12.54
CA GLY A 82 8.59 -18.05 11.87
C GLY A 82 7.50 -18.94 12.47
N SER A 83 6.84 -19.70 11.61
CA SER A 83 5.70 -20.59 11.83
C SER A 83 5.95 -21.81 12.72
N ALA A 84 6.85 -21.74 13.70
CA ALA A 84 7.24 -22.91 14.49
C ALA A 84 6.19 -23.33 15.53
N LEU A 85 5.20 -22.48 15.84
CA LEU A 85 4.10 -22.80 16.76
C LEU A 85 2.75 -22.38 16.15
N ASN A 86 2.17 -23.26 15.32
CA ASN A 86 0.73 -23.34 14.98
C ASN A 86 -0.11 -22.03 15.00
N GLY A 87 0.21 -21.07 14.12
CA GLY A 87 -0.66 -19.94 13.78
C GLY A 87 -0.11 -18.58 14.23
N ASN A 88 0.66 -17.92 13.36
CA ASN A 88 1.19 -16.56 13.58
C ASN A 88 0.15 -15.46 13.28
N ASP A 89 -1.12 -15.80 13.39
CA ASP A 89 -2.21 -14.89 13.12
C ASP A 89 -2.71 -14.35 14.45
N PHE A 90 -2.81 -13.04 14.58
CA PHE A 90 -3.48 -12.46 15.75
C PHE A 90 -4.95 -12.25 15.43
N GLN A 91 -5.79 -12.49 16.44
CA GLN A 91 -7.21 -12.26 16.31
C GLN A 91 -7.56 -10.83 16.71
N VAL A 92 -8.41 -10.21 15.93
CA VAL A 92 -9.07 -8.94 16.26
C VAL A 92 -10.54 -9.24 16.47
N ARG A 93 -11.08 -8.85 17.62
CA ARG A 93 -12.47 -9.07 17.96
C ARG A 93 -13.23 -7.75 17.94
N TYR A 94 -14.35 -7.71 17.26
CA TYR A 94 -15.33 -6.63 17.38
C TYR A 94 -16.47 -7.08 18.30
N THR A 95 -16.68 -6.34 19.39
CA THR A 95 -17.69 -6.64 20.42
C THR A 95 -18.94 -5.79 20.27
N SER A 96 -18.84 -4.46 20.11
CA SER A 96 -19.97 -3.55 19.85
C SER A 96 -19.53 -2.08 19.69
N GLY A 97 -20.48 -1.17 19.45
CA GLY A 97 -20.31 0.26 19.75
C GLY A 97 -19.76 1.14 18.62
N GLN A 98 -19.42 0.57 17.46
CA GLN A 98 -19.01 1.35 16.29
C GLN A 98 -20.20 1.56 15.34
N ALA A 99 -20.34 2.79 14.87
CA ALA A 99 -21.37 3.12 13.89
C ALA A 99 -21.08 2.44 12.55
N SER A 100 -22.15 2.08 11.83
CA SER A 100 -22.03 1.64 10.44
C SER A 100 -21.37 2.71 9.58
N GLY A 101 -20.37 2.32 8.77
CA GLY A 101 -19.54 3.21 7.97
C GLY A 101 -18.36 3.83 8.71
N ALA A 102 -18.21 3.56 10.01
CA ALA A 102 -17.05 4.00 10.78
C ALA A 102 -15.77 3.30 10.29
N VAL A 103 -14.65 4.00 10.48
CA VAL A 103 -13.32 3.49 10.19
C VAL A 103 -12.46 3.69 11.44
N ALA A 104 -11.69 2.67 11.78
CA ALA A 104 -10.78 2.61 12.89
C ALA A 104 -9.38 2.17 12.44
N ARG A 105 -8.43 2.22 13.37
CA ARG A 105 -7.04 1.88 13.12
C ARG A 105 -6.49 1.00 14.23
N ILE A 106 -5.71 0.00 13.83
CA ILE A 106 -4.83 -0.75 14.72
C ILE A 106 -3.41 -0.27 14.46
N ASP A 107 -2.77 0.28 15.49
CA ASP A 107 -1.34 0.60 15.49
C ASP A 107 -0.55 -0.68 15.73
N LEU A 108 0.49 -0.94 14.91
CA LEU A 108 1.49 -1.96 15.23
C LEU A 108 2.78 -1.26 15.64
N ALA A 109 3.44 -1.78 16.67
CA ALA A 109 4.71 -1.26 17.18
C ALA A 109 5.65 -2.39 17.58
N TYR A 110 6.96 -2.14 17.59
CA TYR A 110 7.87 -2.97 18.38
C TYR A 110 8.16 -2.29 19.71
N LYS A 111 8.46 -3.10 20.73
CA LYS A 111 8.92 -2.57 22.03
C LYS A 111 10.43 -2.35 21.97
N SER A 112 10.87 -1.10 22.13
CA SER A 112 12.29 -0.73 22.01
C SER A 112 13.12 -0.92 23.29
N SER A 113 12.49 -1.18 24.44
CA SER A 113 13.17 -1.37 25.73
C SER A 113 13.17 -2.83 26.21
N ALA A 114 14.38 -3.36 26.47
CA ALA A 114 14.58 -4.69 27.06
C ALA A 114 14.11 -4.77 28.53
N LYS A 115 14.34 -3.69 29.29
CA LYS A 115 14.02 -3.53 30.71
C LYS A 115 13.60 -2.08 30.95
N GLY A 116 12.52 -1.88 31.71
CA GLY A 116 11.97 -0.54 32.02
C GLY A 116 10.58 -0.29 31.44
N PRO A 117 10.07 0.96 31.55
CA PRO A 117 8.80 1.35 30.97
C PRO A 117 8.77 1.02 29.48
N ALA A 118 7.67 0.44 29.00
CA ALA A 118 7.56 0.04 27.61
C ALA A 118 7.47 1.27 26.71
N THR A 119 8.48 1.48 25.87
CA THR A 119 8.44 2.41 24.75
C THR A 119 8.06 1.63 23.50
N TYR A 120 7.00 2.06 22.83
CA TYR A 120 6.45 1.41 21.64
C TYR A 120 6.72 2.28 20.42
N GLU A 121 7.48 1.72 19.48
CA GLU A 121 7.85 2.39 18.23
C GLU A 121 6.94 1.89 17.10
N PRO A 122 6.02 2.74 16.58
CA PRO A 122 5.13 2.38 15.50
C PRO A 122 5.89 1.96 14.25
N ILE A 123 5.44 0.86 13.69
CA ILE A 123 5.98 0.29 12.47
C ILE A 123 4.95 0.30 11.33
N GLY A 124 3.68 0.58 11.66
CA GLY A 124 2.63 0.86 10.69
C GLY A 124 1.24 0.70 11.30
N HIS A 125 0.23 0.66 10.43
CA HIS A 125 -1.16 0.55 10.84
C HIS A 125 -1.98 -0.37 9.94
N ILE A 126 -3.01 -0.95 10.51
CA ILE A 126 -4.07 -1.68 9.81
C ILE A 126 -5.36 -0.90 9.96
N ASN A 127 -6.08 -0.74 8.86
CA ASN A 127 -7.38 -0.07 8.84
C ASN A 127 -8.47 -1.07 9.22
N VAL A 128 -9.46 -0.63 9.97
CA VAL A 128 -10.59 -1.46 10.40
C VAL A 128 -11.87 -0.77 9.96
N TYR A 129 -12.67 -1.42 9.14
CA TYR A 129 -13.93 -0.91 8.62
C TYR A 129 -15.10 -1.58 9.34
N PHE A 130 -16.08 -0.78 9.77
CA PHE A 130 -17.33 -1.26 10.36
C PHE A 130 -18.45 -1.07 9.36
N ASP A 131 -18.92 -2.17 8.84
CA ASP A 131 -19.54 -2.22 7.54
C ASP A 131 -21.03 -2.57 7.68
N PRO A 132 -21.95 -1.86 7.00
CA PRO A 132 -23.35 -2.26 6.97
C PRO A 132 -23.49 -3.62 6.28
N VAL A 133 -24.38 -4.48 6.78
CA VAL A 133 -24.59 -5.85 6.27
C VAL A 133 -24.80 -5.92 4.75
N THR A 134 -25.35 -4.85 4.17
CA THR A 134 -25.83 -4.77 2.80
C THR A 134 -24.87 -4.09 1.83
N ALA A 135 -23.77 -3.46 2.27
CA ALA A 135 -22.90 -2.77 1.34
C ALA A 135 -21.86 -3.70 0.71
N GLN A 136 -21.51 -3.47 -0.56
CA GLN A 136 -20.26 -3.97 -1.10
C GLN A 136 -19.13 -3.08 -0.57
N HIS A 137 -18.13 -3.73 0.00
CA HIS A 137 -17.16 -3.12 0.90
C HIS A 137 -15.81 -2.84 0.27
N GLU A 138 -15.80 -2.75 -1.06
CA GLU A 138 -14.62 -2.53 -1.87
C GLU A 138 -13.93 -1.21 -1.48
N THR A 139 -12.83 -1.33 -0.74
CA THR A 139 -11.82 -0.27 -0.60
C THR A 139 -10.89 -0.24 -1.82
N TRP A 140 -11.12 -1.19 -2.74
CA TRP A 140 -10.40 -1.44 -3.97
C TRP A 140 -11.40 -1.67 -5.08
N PHE A 141 -11.35 -0.88 -6.14
CA PHE A 141 -12.20 -1.08 -7.30
C PHE A 141 -11.51 -0.54 -8.55
N SER A 142 -12.05 -0.88 -9.71
CA SER A 142 -11.58 -0.35 -11.00
C SER A 142 -12.69 0.46 -11.66
N VAL A 143 -12.34 1.58 -12.27
CA VAL A 143 -13.28 2.39 -13.05
C VAL A 143 -12.82 2.43 -14.50
N ARG A 144 -13.77 2.28 -15.42
CA ARG A 144 -13.55 2.54 -16.85
C ARG A 144 -14.09 3.91 -17.21
N ALA A 145 -13.30 4.70 -17.93
CA ALA A 145 -13.74 5.93 -18.54
C ALA A 145 -14.80 5.65 -19.62
N THR A 146 -15.99 6.20 -19.45
CA THR A 146 -17.12 6.13 -20.39
C THR A 146 -17.62 7.54 -20.69
N SER A 147 -18.41 7.70 -21.75
CA SER A 147 -19.04 8.99 -22.05
C SER A 147 -20.00 9.49 -20.95
N SER A 148 -20.48 8.60 -20.08
CA SER A 148 -21.38 8.95 -18.98
C SER A 148 -20.65 9.42 -17.70
N ASN A 149 -19.36 9.11 -17.54
CA ASN A 149 -18.58 9.50 -16.36
C ASN A 149 -17.39 10.41 -16.68
N VAL A 150 -17.07 10.64 -17.96
CA VAL A 150 -16.07 11.61 -18.40
C VAL A 150 -16.73 12.91 -18.82
N SER A 151 -16.18 14.04 -18.37
CA SER A 151 -16.51 15.38 -18.85
C SER A 151 -15.24 16.20 -18.96
N GLY A 152 -14.84 16.52 -20.21
CA GLY A 152 -13.55 17.15 -20.50
C GLY A 152 -12.37 16.32 -19.99
N GLY A 153 -11.42 16.97 -19.33
CA GLY A 153 -10.23 16.35 -18.72
C GLY A 153 -10.49 15.67 -17.37
N MET A 154 -11.73 15.32 -17.04
CA MET A 154 -12.12 14.80 -15.73
C MET A 154 -12.97 13.53 -15.84
N LEU A 155 -12.72 12.59 -14.96
CA LEU A 155 -13.43 11.32 -14.79
C LEU A 155 -14.03 11.27 -13.39
N THR A 156 -15.36 11.16 -13.30
CA THR A 156 -16.10 11.13 -12.04
C THR A 156 -16.17 9.72 -11.47
N LEU A 157 -15.78 9.57 -10.20
CA LEU A 157 -15.89 8.32 -9.46
C LEU A 157 -17.28 8.25 -8.82
N ASN A 158 -17.97 7.12 -9.01
CA ASN A 158 -19.26 6.86 -8.40
C ASN A 158 -19.15 5.59 -7.55
N HIS A 159 -18.95 5.77 -6.25
CA HIS A 159 -18.73 4.65 -5.34
C HIS A 159 -19.38 4.94 -3.99
N SER A 160 -20.04 3.96 -3.38
CA SER A 160 -20.81 4.12 -2.13
C SER A 160 -19.96 4.67 -0.97
N ARG A 161 -18.68 4.26 -0.88
CA ARG A 161 -17.73 4.77 0.12
C ARG A 161 -17.16 6.17 -0.18
N LEU A 162 -17.31 6.69 -1.41
CA LEU A 162 -16.73 7.98 -1.82
C LEU A 162 -17.78 9.08 -1.99
N ASN A 163 -19.00 8.71 -2.38
CA ASN A 163 -20.07 9.67 -2.63
C ASN A 163 -20.44 10.41 -1.33
N GLY A 164 -20.47 11.75 -1.37
CA GLY A 164 -20.78 12.57 -0.20
C GLY A 164 -19.68 12.65 0.86
N ARG A 165 -18.50 12.06 0.62
CA ARG A 165 -17.43 11.94 1.61
C ARG A 165 -16.14 12.63 1.16
N SER A 166 -15.95 13.88 1.55
CA SER A 166 -14.74 14.65 1.26
C SER A 166 -13.55 14.30 2.17
N ASP A 167 -13.81 13.51 3.22
CA ASP A 167 -12.86 13.05 4.25
C ASP A 167 -12.11 11.77 3.86
N MET A 168 -12.28 11.28 2.62
CA MET A 168 -11.63 10.06 2.14
C MET A 168 -10.41 10.39 1.29
N GLU A 169 -9.26 9.81 1.55
CA GLU A 169 -8.14 9.92 0.62
C GLU A 169 -8.19 8.79 -0.42
N VAL A 170 -7.78 9.12 -1.65
CA VAL A 170 -7.91 8.22 -2.81
C VAL A 170 -6.58 8.09 -3.52
N PHE A 171 -6.13 6.86 -3.73
CA PHE A 171 -4.98 6.53 -4.56
C PHE A 171 -5.45 5.96 -5.89
N VAL A 172 -4.79 6.37 -6.97
CA VAL A 172 -5.18 5.97 -8.33
C VAL A 172 -3.95 5.54 -9.12
N THR A 173 -4.10 4.50 -9.92
CA THR A 173 -3.11 4.07 -10.90
C THR A 173 -3.83 3.68 -12.19
N GLN A 174 -3.28 4.05 -13.34
CA GLN A 174 -3.84 3.58 -14.61
C GLN A 174 -3.53 2.09 -14.81
N SER A 175 -4.57 1.33 -15.16
CA SER A 175 -4.46 -0.06 -15.61
C SER A 175 -4.44 -0.11 -17.14
N GLY A 176 -3.41 -0.75 -17.70
CA GLY A 176 -3.30 -0.99 -19.14
C GLY A 176 -3.79 -2.36 -19.59
N SER A 177 -4.43 -3.14 -18.71
CA SER A 177 -5.05 -4.41 -19.09
C SER A 177 -6.57 -4.29 -18.95
N PRO A 178 -7.33 -4.13 -20.04
CA PRO A 178 -8.76 -4.34 -19.97
C PRO A 178 -9.02 -5.82 -19.71
N VAL A 179 -9.98 -6.11 -18.83
CA VAL A 179 -10.39 -7.47 -18.41
C VAL A 179 -10.82 -8.37 -19.58
N SER A 180 -11.03 -7.80 -20.79
CA SER A 180 -11.66 -8.44 -21.95
C SER A 180 -10.75 -8.61 -23.19
N GLY A 181 -9.42 -8.53 -23.06
CA GLY A 181 -8.49 -8.77 -24.18
C GLY A 181 -8.44 -7.66 -25.25
N ALA A 182 -9.19 -6.56 -25.08
CA ALA A 182 -9.07 -5.38 -25.92
C ALA A 182 -7.69 -4.71 -25.80
N ALA A 183 -7.32 -3.88 -26.78
CA ALA A 183 -6.11 -3.07 -26.68
C ALA A 183 -6.23 -2.08 -25.51
N ALA A 184 -5.12 -1.87 -24.80
CA ALA A 184 -5.03 -0.90 -23.73
C ALA A 184 -5.29 0.52 -24.26
N VAL A 185 -6.26 1.24 -23.69
CA VAL A 185 -6.38 2.69 -23.92
C VAL A 185 -5.65 3.42 -22.80
N LEU A 186 -4.55 4.06 -23.21
CA LEU A 186 -3.58 4.68 -22.33
C LEU A 186 -3.87 6.18 -22.18
N ASN A 187 -3.63 6.73 -20.98
CA ASN A 187 -3.75 8.14 -20.65
C ASN A 187 -2.36 8.62 -20.23
N ASP A 188 -1.66 9.24 -21.15
CA ASP A 188 -0.26 9.63 -20.97
C ASP A 188 -0.09 10.98 -20.25
N ASN A 189 -1.17 11.51 -19.66
CA ASN A 189 -1.18 12.76 -18.90
C ASN A 189 -0.88 12.49 -17.43
N THR A 190 -0.27 13.47 -16.74
CA THR A 190 -0.19 13.44 -15.28
C THR A 190 -1.60 13.59 -14.72
N ILE A 191 -1.98 12.70 -13.80
CA ILE A 191 -3.29 12.71 -13.16
C ILE A 191 -3.22 13.22 -11.71
N SER A 192 -4.28 13.90 -11.29
CA SER A 192 -4.58 14.16 -9.87
C SER A 192 -5.95 13.62 -9.50
N VAL A 193 -6.20 13.49 -8.20
CA VAL A 193 -7.55 13.30 -7.65
C VAL A 193 -7.97 14.52 -6.86
N PHE A 194 -9.27 14.80 -6.86
CA PHE A 194 -9.84 15.83 -6.00
C PHE A 194 -11.30 15.54 -5.70
N TYR A 195 -11.81 16.09 -4.61
CA TYR A 195 -13.23 16.07 -4.30
C TYR A 195 -13.91 17.28 -4.94
N ASP A 196 -14.90 17.02 -5.79
CA ASP A 196 -15.76 18.02 -6.38
C ASP A 196 -16.97 18.25 -5.46
N THR A 197 -16.95 19.38 -4.74
CA THR A 197 -18.01 19.73 -3.78
C THR A 197 -19.35 20.02 -4.47
N GLY A 198 -19.34 20.46 -5.73
CA GLY A 198 -20.57 20.72 -6.48
C GLY A 198 -21.29 19.44 -6.88
N LEU A 199 -20.53 18.38 -7.18
CA LEU A 199 -21.07 17.04 -7.48
C LEU A 199 -21.16 16.13 -6.25
N ALA A 200 -20.58 16.54 -5.11
CA ALA A 200 -20.36 15.71 -3.94
C ALA A 200 -19.66 14.38 -4.27
N ARG A 201 -18.67 14.42 -5.18
CA ARG A 201 -17.99 13.22 -5.72
C ARG A 201 -16.50 13.42 -5.91
N TRP A 202 -15.74 12.34 -5.76
CA TRP A 202 -14.34 12.30 -6.13
C TRP A 202 -14.17 12.23 -7.65
N ARG A 203 -13.12 12.85 -8.18
CA ARG A 203 -12.80 12.87 -9.62
C ARG A 203 -11.31 12.67 -9.85
N ILE A 204 -10.98 11.99 -10.94
CA ILE A 204 -9.64 11.94 -11.53
C ILE A 204 -9.56 13.05 -12.58
N ARG A 205 -8.44 13.78 -12.65
CA ARG A 205 -8.23 14.85 -13.62
C ARG A 205 -6.89 14.73 -14.32
N ASN A 206 -6.85 15.04 -15.60
CA ASN A 206 -5.63 15.36 -16.32
C ASN A 206 -5.14 16.77 -15.93
N ASN A 207 -3.91 16.87 -15.44
CA ASN A 207 -3.34 18.14 -15.00
C ASN A 207 -2.76 18.96 -16.16
N THR A 208 -2.41 18.29 -17.26
CA THR A 208 -1.91 18.91 -18.49
C THR A 208 -3.06 19.38 -19.39
N GLY A 209 -3.65 20.53 -19.04
CA GLY A 209 -4.49 21.32 -19.95
C GLY A 209 -5.85 20.72 -20.36
N SER A 210 -6.28 21.01 -21.60
CA SER A 210 -7.59 20.65 -22.18
C SER A 210 -7.70 19.19 -22.64
N SER A 211 -6.67 18.37 -22.39
CA SER A 211 -6.66 16.96 -22.79
C SER A 211 -7.73 16.19 -22.04
N GLY A 212 -8.74 15.71 -22.77
CA GLY A 212 -9.79 14.86 -22.24
C GLY A 212 -9.25 13.57 -21.63
N ILE A 213 -9.98 12.97 -20.69
CA ILE A 213 -9.68 11.59 -20.26
C ILE A 213 -10.04 10.65 -21.43
N PRO A 214 -9.11 9.83 -21.96
CA PRO A 214 -9.41 8.92 -23.05
C PRO A 214 -10.51 7.93 -22.67
N LEU A 215 -11.55 7.81 -23.49
CA LEU A 215 -12.60 6.82 -23.30
C LEU A 215 -12.02 5.40 -23.34
N ASN A 216 -12.59 4.51 -22.53
CA ASN A 216 -12.14 3.13 -22.31
C ASN A 216 -10.83 2.96 -21.55
N SER A 217 -10.14 4.05 -21.15
CA SER A 217 -9.03 3.95 -20.18
C SER A 217 -9.56 3.42 -18.84
N VAL A 218 -8.75 2.59 -18.16
CA VAL A 218 -9.12 1.93 -16.91
C VAL A 218 -8.20 2.40 -15.80
N TYR A 219 -8.74 2.65 -14.62
CA TYR A 219 -7.98 3.07 -13.45
C TYR A 219 -8.32 2.16 -12.27
N ASN A 220 -7.29 1.74 -11.54
CA ASN A 220 -7.42 1.09 -10.25
C ASN A 220 -7.49 2.17 -9.17
N ILE A 221 -8.44 2.02 -8.26
CA ILE A 221 -8.70 2.95 -7.17
C ILE A 221 -8.53 2.23 -5.85
N ARG A 222 -7.84 2.90 -4.93
CA ARG A 222 -7.72 2.52 -3.53
C ARG A 222 -8.22 3.66 -2.64
N ILE A 223 -9.20 3.37 -1.79
CA ILE A 223 -9.67 4.26 -0.73
C ILE A 223 -8.81 4.04 0.51
N GLU A 224 -8.17 5.10 1.02
CA GLU A 224 -7.25 5.00 2.15
C GLU A 224 -7.49 6.13 3.17
N PRO A 225 -8.45 5.97 4.09
CA PRO A 225 -8.92 7.03 5.00
C PRO A 225 -7.90 7.49 6.08
N PHE A 226 -6.71 6.88 6.11
CA PHE A 226 -5.63 7.25 7.02
C PHE A 226 -4.35 7.60 6.26
N ALA A 227 -4.48 8.06 5.02
CA ALA A 227 -3.36 8.70 4.36
C ALA A 227 -3.17 10.12 4.91
N ASP A 228 -1.92 10.53 5.06
CA ASP A 228 -1.57 11.87 5.46
C ASP A 228 -1.77 12.82 4.26
N THR A 229 -2.26 14.03 4.51
CA THR A 229 -2.31 15.08 3.49
C THR A 229 -1.14 16.03 3.65
N LEU A 230 -0.25 16.07 2.65
CA LEU A 230 0.81 17.06 2.56
C LEU A 230 0.34 18.25 1.75
N THR A 231 0.58 19.47 2.24
CA THR A 231 0.30 20.71 1.50
C THR A 231 1.55 21.56 1.46
N SER A 232 1.91 22.06 0.27
CA SER A 232 3.03 22.95 0.09
C SER A 232 2.70 24.37 0.54
N PRO A 233 3.33 24.91 1.61
CA PRO A 233 3.03 26.27 2.06
C PRO A 233 3.62 27.32 1.12
N THR A 234 4.73 27.01 0.45
CA THR A 234 5.49 27.89 -0.44
C THR A 234 6.03 27.08 -1.60
N SER A 235 6.56 27.73 -2.63
CA SER A 235 7.28 26.97 -3.65
C SER A 235 8.53 26.32 -3.04
N ASN A 236 8.66 25.00 -3.16
CA ASN A 236 9.75 24.21 -2.55
C ASN A 236 10.20 23.07 -3.46
N SER A 237 11.46 22.64 -3.37
CA SER A 237 12.00 21.52 -4.15
C SER A 237 11.45 20.15 -3.74
N GLY A 238 10.55 20.11 -2.74
CA GLY A 238 9.84 18.92 -2.31
C GLY A 238 9.21 19.10 -0.93
N LEU A 239 8.13 18.36 -0.70
CA LEU A 239 7.43 18.29 0.57
C LEU A 239 8.05 17.22 1.44
N THR A 240 8.47 17.62 2.65
CA THR A 240 8.92 16.67 3.66
C THR A 240 7.74 15.92 4.23
N TYR A 241 7.79 14.60 4.13
CA TYR A 241 6.91 13.68 4.80
C TYR A 241 7.56 13.22 6.10
N SER A 242 7.20 13.87 7.21
CA SER A 242 7.64 13.46 8.53
C SER A 242 6.58 12.58 9.17
N ASN A 243 6.84 11.28 9.23
CA ASN A 243 5.93 10.30 9.80
C ASN A 243 6.74 9.28 10.62
N GLN A 244 6.25 8.92 11.81
CA GLN A 244 6.99 8.06 12.74
C GLN A 244 7.36 6.69 12.14
N ILE A 245 6.57 6.18 11.19
CA ILE A 245 6.80 4.90 10.52
C ILE A 245 7.95 4.98 9.51
N SER A 246 8.11 6.12 8.85
CA SER A 246 9.01 6.29 7.70
C SER A 246 10.27 7.07 8.04
N ASN A 247 10.24 7.89 9.08
CA ASN A 247 11.41 8.62 9.58
C ASN A 247 12.49 7.64 10.02
N SER A 248 13.74 7.92 9.64
CA SER A 248 14.90 7.03 9.86
C SER A 248 14.78 5.64 9.24
N ASN A 249 13.74 5.40 8.43
CA ASN A 249 13.49 4.14 7.76
C ASN A 249 13.60 4.32 6.24
N GLN A 250 14.82 4.21 5.73
CA GLN A 250 15.09 4.25 4.28
C GLN A 250 14.45 3.08 3.50
N HIS A 251 13.95 2.07 4.21
CA HIS A 251 13.29 0.90 3.63
C HIS A 251 11.77 0.99 3.69
N ALA A 252 11.20 2.04 4.28
CA ALA A 252 9.75 2.23 4.28
C ALA A 252 9.22 2.28 2.84
N ILE A 253 8.05 1.67 2.63
CA ILE A 253 7.31 1.84 1.38
C ILE A 253 6.45 3.08 1.56
N VAL A 254 6.65 4.07 0.69
CA VAL A 254 5.86 5.31 0.70
C VAL A 254 5.17 5.48 -0.66
N PHE A 255 3.86 5.72 -0.60
CA PHE A 255 3.02 6.05 -1.74
C PHE A 255 2.58 7.51 -1.65
N ALA A 256 2.57 8.22 -2.78
CA ALA A 256 2.03 9.58 -2.90
C ALA A 256 1.09 9.71 -4.11
N MET A 257 -0.09 10.27 -3.91
CA MET A 257 -1.04 10.61 -4.96
C MET A 257 -1.25 12.13 -5.02
N ALA A 258 -1.09 12.73 -6.19
CA ALA A 258 -1.37 14.15 -6.39
C ALA A 258 -2.85 14.44 -6.10
N ALA A 259 -3.10 15.39 -5.19
CA ALA A 259 -4.42 15.76 -4.68
C ALA A 259 -4.82 17.21 -5.05
N SER A 260 -4.07 17.85 -5.95
CA SER A 260 -4.33 19.21 -6.42
C SER A 260 -4.06 19.36 -7.92
N ALA A 261 -4.79 20.28 -8.55
CA ALA A 261 -4.73 20.50 -10.00
C ALA A 261 -3.47 21.22 -10.49
N ASN A 262 -2.71 21.84 -9.59
CA ASN A 262 -1.46 22.55 -9.91
C ASN A 262 -0.23 21.63 -10.01
N ILE A 263 -0.41 20.31 -9.94
CA ILE A 263 0.66 19.31 -10.10
C ILE A 263 0.69 18.89 -11.57
N ASP A 264 1.28 19.73 -12.41
CA ASP A 264 1.29 19.59 -13.87
C ASP A 264 2.44 18.71 -14.40
N ARG A 265 3.33 18.26 -13.51
CA ARG A 265 4.53 17.52 -13.85
C ARG A 265 4.61 16.16 -13.15
N PRO A 266 5.35 15.21 -13.76
CA PRO A 266 5.80 13.98 -13.11
C PRO A 266 6.42 14.24 -11.71
N TYR A 267 6.00 13.52 -10.67
CA TYR A 267 6.45 13.68 -9.28
C TYR A 267 6.80 12.35 -8.61
N HIS A 268 7.93 12.21 -7.93
CA HIS A 268 8.32 10.97 -7.27
C HIS A 268 8.40 11.09 -5.75
N VAL A 269 8.55 9.94 -5.11
CA VAL A 269 8.80 9.80 -3.67
C VAL A 269 10.24 9.32 -3.46
N TYR A 270 11.03 10.05 -2.66
CA TYR A 270 12.43 9.76 -2.40
C TYR A 270 12.80 9.91 -0.93
N TYR A 271 13.79 9.13 -0.48
CA TYR A 271 14.34 9.26 0.87
C TYR A 271 15.50 10.26 0.89
N GLN A 272 15.49 11.22 1.81
CA GLN A 272 16.59 12.17 2.02
C GLN A 272 17.47 11.70 3.19
N PRO A 273 18.64 11.07 2.93
CA PRO A 273 19.42 10.39 3.97
C PRO A 273 19.97 11.33 5.06
N VAL A 274 20.30 12.58 4.71
CA VAL A 274 20.82 13.57 5.66
C VAL A 274 19.77 13.96 6.70
N GLN A 275 18.52 14.14 6.26
CA GLN A 275 17.41 14.49 7.14
C GLN A 275 16.70 13.27 7.72
N GLN A 276 16.98 12.08 7.19
CA GLN A 276 16.34 10.82 7.56
C GLN A 276 14.81 10.87 7.42
N VAL A 277 14.33 11.49 6.34
CA VAL A 277 12.89 11.66 6.05
C VAL A 277 12.59 11.34 4.59
N TRP A 278 11.33 11.04 4.31
CA TRP A 278 10.83 10.88 2.96
C TRP A 278 10.34 12.22 2.39
N LYS A 279 10.40 12.37 1.07
CA LYS A 279 9.97 13.59 0.39
C LYS A 279 9.19 13.28 -0.88
N VAL A 280 8.27 14.18 -1.23
CA VAL A 280 7.54 14.18 -2.50
C VAL A 280 7.96 15.41 -3.29
N GLY A 281 8.38 15.26 -4.54
CA GLY A 281 8.82 16.39 -5.37
C GLY A 281 8.75 16.07 -6.85
N TYR A 282 8.90 17.08 -7.70
CA TYR A 282 8.96 16.85 -9.15
C TYR A 282 10.21 16.06 -9.54
N SER A 283 10.05 15.21 -10.54
CA SER A 283 11.12 14.31 -11.00
C SER A 283 12.22 15.00 -11.78
N ASP A 284 11.98 16.23 -12.21
CA ASP A 284 12.98 17.12 -12.81
C ASP A 284 13.69 18.02 -11.78
N GLY A 285 13.35 17.89 -10.49
CA GLY A 285 13.91 18.71 -9.40
C GLY A 285 13.37 20.14 -9.35
N THR A 286 12.43 20.51 -10.24
CA THR A 286 11.82 21.84 -10.19
C THR A 286 10.95 22.00 -8.94
N PRO A 287 10.81 23.23 -8.40
CA PRO A 287 9.98 23.45 -7.23
C PRO A 287 8.51 23.11 -7.48
N LEU A 288 7.88 22.45 -6.51
CA LEU A 288 6.43 22.32 -6.44
C LEU A 288 5.81 23.72 -6.28
N PRO A 289 4.69 24.01 -6.96
CA PRO A 289 3.95 25.24 -6.73
C PRO A 289 3.43 25.36 -5.29
N ALA A 290 3.23 26.59 -4.82
CA ALA A 290 2.52 26.81 -3.56
C ALA A 290 1.10 26.24 -3.64
N GLY A 291 0.64 25.63 -2.54
CA GLY A 291 -0.66 24.99 -2.45
C GLY A 291 -0.75 23.60 -3.11
N SER A 292 0.34 23.04 -3.65
CA SER A 292 0.35 21.64 -4.10
C SER A 292 -0.02 20.70 -2.95
N LYS A 293 -0.90 19.74 -3.21
CA LYS A 293 -1.38 18.76 -2.21
C LYS A 293 -1.10 17.34 -2.66
N PHE A 294 -0.74 16.48 -1.71
CA PHE A 294 -0.57 15.04 -1.94
C PHE A 294 -1.22 14.24 -0.82
N PHE A 295 -1.86 13.13 -1.17
CA PHE A 295 -2.16 12.06 -0.21
C PHE A 295 -0.95 11.15 -0.12
N VAL A 296 -0.47 10.88 1.09
CA VAL A 296 0.77 10.12 1.32
C VAL A 296 0.51 9.02 2.35
N ARG A 297 0.97 7.81 2.05
CA ARG A 297 0.87 6.67 2.97
C ARG A 297 2.22 5.98 3.09
N ALA A 298 2.67 5.77 4.33
CA ALA A 298 3.84 4.95 4.64
C ALA A 298 3.45 3.57 5.18
N PHE A 299 4.32 2.62 4.91
CA PHE A 299 4.32 1.29 5.50
C PHE A 299 5.76 0.97 5.93
N GLY A 300 5.97 0.72 7.23
CA GLY A 300 7.32 0.56 7.79
C GLY A 300 7.86 -0.86 7.71
N TRP A 301 7.03 -1.83 7.28
CA TRP A 301 7.33 -3.26 7.36
C TRP A 301 7.84 -3.90 6.06
N ALA A 302 8.48 -3.13 5.19
CA ALA A 302 9.01 -3.71 3.96
C ALA A 302 10.38 -4.32 4.24
N LYS A 303 10.47 -5.66 4.26
CA LYS A 303 11.76 -6.33 4.20
C LYS A 303 12.39 -6.05 2.85
N TYR A 304 13.47 -5.28 2.83
CA TYR A 304 14.51 -5.51 1.84
C TYR A 304 15.08 -6.89 2.18
N HIS A 305 14.71 -7.92 1.44
CA HIS A 305 15.54 -9.11 1.41
C HIS A 305 16.86 -8.67 0.78
N SER A 306 17.86 -8.29 1.58
CA SER A 306 19.23 -8.54 1.14
C SER A 306 19.34 -10.05 1.18
N GLU A 307 19.16 -10.71 0.03
CA GLU A 307 19.53 -12.12 -0.06
C GLU A 307 20.96 -12.26 0.50
N TYR A 308 21.17 -13.33 1.26
CA TYR A 308 22.45 -13.77 1.80
C TYR A 308 23.62 -13.36 0.90
N ALA A 309 24.74 -12.95 1.49
CA ALA A 309 25.94 -12.38 0.85
C ALA A 309 26.65 -13.24 -0.23
N GLY A 310 25.99 -14.27 -0.80
CA GLY A 310 26.45 -15.08 -1.93
C GLY A 310 25.60 -14.98 -3.20
N VAL A 311 24.45 -14.30 -3.21
CA VAL A 311 23.62 -14.16 -4.43
C VAL A 311 23.87 -12.80 -5.09
N VAL A 312 24.90 -12.73 -5.92
CA VAL A 312 25.22 -11.54 -6.72
C VAL A 312 24.17 -11.40 -7.83
N GLY A 313 23.16 -10.54 -7.63
CA GLY A 313 22.33 -10.11 -8.75
C GLY A 313 20.92 -9.62 -8.46
N SER A 314 20.38 -9.67 -7.25
CA SER A 314 18.97 -9.38 -6.99
C SER A 314 18.78 -8.11 -6.12
N ASN A 315 17.58 -7.50 -6.24
CA ASN A 315 16.89 -6.67 -5.23
C ASN A 315 16.98 -5.15 -5.35
N ASN A 316 16.02 -4.55 -6.08
CA ASN A 316 15.63 -3.15 -5.94
C ASN A 316 14.11 -2.94 -5.77
N THR A 317 13.28 -3.98 -5.65
CA THR A 317 11.81 -3.83 -5.58
C THR A 317 11.27 -4.17 -4.20
N ASN A 318 10.48 -3.27 -3.61
CA ASN A 318 9.76 -3.46 -2.36
C ASN A 318 8.26 -3.52 -2.66
N GLY A 319 7.53 -4.49 -2.11
CA GLY A 319 6.08 -4.57 -2.31
C GLY A 319 5.36 -5.02 -1.03
N LEU A 320 4.17 -4.46 -0.79
CA LEU A 320 3.24 -4.98 0.22
C LEU A 320 2.27 -5.92 -0.47
N GLY A 321 2.15 -7.13 0.07
CA GLY A 321 1.38 -8.23 -0.52
C GLY A 321 2.20 -9.24 -1.33
N VAL A 322 3.52 -9.04 -1.40
CA VAL A 322 4.41 -9.82 -2.28
C VAL A 322 5.34 -10.68 -1.45
N ASP A 323 4.84 -11.80 -0.93
CA ASP A 323 5.74 -12.84 -0.41
C ASP A 323 5.44 -14.21 -1.04
N LEU A 324 6.46 -14.71 -1.73
CA LEU A 324 6.63 -16.07 -2.24
C LEU A 324 6.91 -16.98 -1.04
N ALA A 325 5.86 -17.30 -0.27
CA ALA A 325 5.95 -18.41 0.67
C ALA A 325 6.01 -19.71 -0.14
N GLY A 326 7.24 -20.15 -0.42
CA GLY A 326 7.53 -21.45 -0.99
C GLY A 326 6.83 -22.53 -0.18
N ARG A 327 6.15 -23.45 -0.89
CA ARG A 327 5.74 -24.72 -0.30
C ARG A 327 6.94 -25.34 0.41
N PRO A 328 6.79 -25.81 1.66
CA PRO A 328 7.79 -26.66 2.28
C PRO A 328 7.77 -27.99 1.52
N GLY A 329 8.65 -28.16 0.51
CA GLY A 329 8.74 -29.44 -0.21
C GLY A 329 9.35 -29.45 -1.62
N GLY A 330 9.89 -28.35 -2.14
CA GLY A 330 10.44 -28.33 -3.50
C GLY A 330 11.76 -27.58 -3.64
N MET A 331 12.84 -28.06 -3.01
CA MET A 331 14.19 -27.66 -3.38
C MET A 331 14.51 -28.15 -4.80
N GLY A 332 14.94 -27.26 -5.68
CA GLY A 332 15.67 -27.61 -6.90
C GLY A 332 14.92 -27.44 -8.22
N SER A 333 14.66 -26.19 -8.63
CA SER A 333 14.80 -25.87 -10.05
C SER A 333 15.17 -24.42 -10.24
N ALA A 334 16.47 -24.17 -10.39
CA ALA A 334 16.99 -22.91 -10.91
C ALA A 334 16.46 -22.75 -12.36
N ARG A 335 15.47 -21.89 -12.56
CA ARG A 335 15.03 -21.52 -13.91
C ARG A 335 16.02 -20.51 -14.51
N THR A 336 16.89 -21.07 -15.34
CA THR A 336 17.52 -20.55 -16.58
C THR A 336 17.91 -19.07 -16.67
N THR A 337 19.23 -18.91 -16.85
CA THR A 337 19.95 -17.81 -17.51
C THR A 337 19.31 -17.39 -18.84
N GLY A 338 18.51 -16.32 -18.82
CA GLY A 338 18.06 -15.58 -19.99
C GLY A 338 18.05 -14.08 -19.70
N ALA A 339 18.42 -13.25 -20.68
CA ALA A 339 18.62 -11.79 -20.54
C ALA A 339 17.33 -10.97 -20.26
N VAL A 340 16.25 -11.63 -19.83
CA VAL A 340 15.03 -11.00 -19.36
C VAL A 340 14.95 -11.31 -17.87
N ARG A 341 15.36 -10.35 -17.04
CA ARG A 341 15.05 -10.40 -15.61
C ARG A 341 13.56 -10.13 -15.47
N THR A 342 12.79 -11.21 -15.48
CA THR A 342 11.44 -11.20 -14.94
C THR A 342 11.56 -10.82 -13.46
N LEU A 343 10.69 -9.92 -12.99
CA LEU A 343 10.41 -9.80 -11.56
C LEU A 343 10.22 -11.23 -11.05
N PRO A 344 11.04 -11.74 -10.11
CA PRO A 344 11.03 -13.15 -9.73
C PRO A 344 9.59 -13.60 -9.48
N SER A 345 9.09 -14.41 -10.41
CA SER A 345 7.77 -15.04 -10.48
C SER A 345 6.68 -14.39 -9.60
N TRP A 346 6.05 -13.34 -10.11
CA TRP A 346 4.70 -12.91 -9.70
C TRP A 346 3.62 -13.90 -10.19
N THR A 347 3.91 -15.21 -10.24
CA THR A 347 3.05 -16.27 -10.80
C THR A 347 1.80 -16.55 -9.97
N TRP A 348 1.60 -15.83 -8.86
CA TRP A 348 0.34 -15.88 -8.14
C TRP A 348 -0.71 -14.96 -8.75
N PHE A 349 -0.32 -13.94 -9.52
CA PHE A 349 -1.28 -13.12 -10.28
C PHE A 349 -1.86 -13.82 -11.53
N ASP A 350 -1.71 -15.13 -11.64
CA ASP A 350 -2.27 -15.93 -12.74
C ASP A 350 -3.82 -15.88 -12.75
N GLN A 351 -4.46 -15.36 -11.69
CA GLN A 351 -5.87 -14.97 -11.69
C GLN A 351 -6.06 -13.45 -11.86
N LEU A 352 -5.82 -13.01 -13.10
CA LEU A 352 -6.31 -11.79 -13.76
C LEU A 352 -7.57 -11.13 -13.12
N ALA A 353 -7.42 -10.19 -12.19
CA ALA A 353 -8.40 -9.10 -11.95
C ALA A 353 -8.04 -8.11 -10.83
N ALA A 354 -7.23 -8.50 -9.85
CA ALA A 354 -7.09 -7.70 -8.63
C ALA A 354 -6.49 -6.31 -8.92
N PRO A 355 -7.15 -5.22 -8.49
CA PRO A 355 -6.62 -3.87 -8.67
C PRO A 355 -5.34 -3.67 -7.84
N ALA A 356 -4.41 -2.91 -8.43
CA ALA A 356 -3.14 -2.56 -7.80
C ALA A 356 -2.78 -1.08 -8.03
N ILE A 357 -2.18 -0.47 -7.02
CA ILE A 357 -1.48 0.80 -7.06
C ILE A 357 0.01 0.52 -7.19
N VAL A 358 0.65 1.17 -8.15
CA VAL A 358 2.09 1.07 -8.36
C VAL A 358 2.68 2.45 -8.46
N MET A 359 3.80 2.66 -7.77
CA MET A 359 4.52 3.92 -7.79
C MET A 359 6.02 3.68 -7.88
N PRO A 360 6.75 4.52 -8.62
CA PRO A 360 8.20 4.51 -8.58
C PRO A 360 8.66 4.95 -7.19
N SER A 361 9.69 4.29 -6.68
CA SER A 361 10.31 4.65 -5.41
C SER A 361 11.81 4.85 -5.58
N GLY A 362 12.33 5.88 -4.95
CA GLY A 362 13.78 6.10 -4.85
C GLY A 362 14.33 5.51 -3.56
N THR A 363 14.29 4.18 -3.40
CA THR A 363 14.96 3.50 -2.29
C THR A 363 16.43 3.25 -2.63
N GLY A 364 17.34 3.88 -1.89
CA GLY A 364 18.79 3.58 -1.94
C GLY A 364 19.67 4.77 -2.31
N ASN A 365 20.96 4.65 -1.95
CA ASN A 365 22.03 5.66 -2.10
C ASN A 365 22.36 6.08 -3.56
N SER A 366 21.54 5.73 -4.55
CA SER A 366 21.77 6.22 -5.91
C SER A 366 21.28 7.66 -6.02
N THR A 367 22.19 8.60 -5.80
CA THR A 367 22.02 10.02 -6.18
C THR A 367 21.74 10.22 -7.67
N ASN A 368 21.84 9.17 -8.49
CA ASN A 368 21.53 9.15 -9.92
C ASN A 368 20.23 8.41 -10.25
N LEU A 369 19.10 8.93 -9.77
CA LEU A 369 17.80 8.65 -10.39
C LEU A 369 17.50 9.70 -11.46
N SER A 370 18.43 9.92 -12.38
CA SER A 370 18.17 10.58 -13.65
C SER A 370 17.46 9.60 -14.60
N ILE A 371 16.30 9.08 -14.18
CA ILE A 371 15.33 8.40 -15.05
C ILE A 371 14.22 9.43 -15.28
N PRO A 372 14.27 10.25 -16.34
CA PRO A 372 13.48 11.47 -16.45
C PRO A 372 11.95 11.27 -16.60
N PHE A 373 11.45 10.03 -16.52
CA PHE A 373 10.11 9.66 -17.01
C PHE A 373 9.31 8.74 -16.08
N LEU A 374 9.65 8.67 -14.79
CA LEU A 374 9.09 7.69 -13.84
C LEU A 374 7.57 7.79 -13.59
N HIS A 375 6.84 8.76 -14.15
CA HIS A 375 5.38 8.90 -13.92
C HIS A 375 4.55 8.58 -15.14
N LYS A 376 5.21 8.29 -16.26
CA LYS A 376 4.56 7.82 -17.45
C LYS A 376 4.75 6.32 -17.55
N PHE A 377 4.10 5.56 -16.66
CA PHE A 377 4.02 4.11 -16.77
C PHE A 377 2.61 3.59 -16.53
N TYR A 378 2.35 2.39 -17.04
CA TYR A 378 1.13 1.64 -16.77
C TYR A 378 1.46 0.19 -16.45
N LEU A 379 0.49 -0.48 -15.83
CA LEU A 379 0.55 -1.91 -15.56
C LEU A 379 -0.05 -2.67 -16.75
N ARG A 380 0.71 -3.64 -17.26
CA ARG A 380 0.28 -4.52 -18.35
C ARG A 380 0.43 -5.96 -17.91
N PHE A 381 -0.64 -6.73 -17.96
CA PHE A 381 -0.58 -8.18 -17.78
C PHE A 381 -0.36 -8.88 -19.11
N VAL A 382 0.71 -9.66 -19.22
CA VAL A 382 1.05 -10.44 -20.42
C VAL A 382 1.48 -11.83 -20.00
N SER A 383 0.77 -12.86 -20.48
CA SER A 383 1.13 -14.27 -20.31
C SER A 383 1.39 -14.68 -18.84
N GLY A 384 0.50 -14.30 -17.92
CA GLY A 384 0.65 -14.67 -16.50
C GLY A 384 1.56 -13.74 -15.69
N THR A 385 1.93 -12.57 -16.22
CA THR A 385 2.88 -11.68 -15.52
C THR A 385 2.52 -10.21 -15.70
N TRP A 386 2.45 -9.48 -14.58
CA TRP A 386 2.40 -8.02 -14.58
C TRP A 386 3.75 -7.43 -14.99
N GLN A 387 3.69 -6.47 -15.92
CA GLN A 387 4.81 -5.70 -16.42
C GLN A 387 4.55 -4.23 -16.15
N ILE A 388 5.59 -3.51 -15.74
CA ILE A 388 5.57 -2.04 -15.70
C ILE A 388 6.12 -1.58 -17.05
N VAL A 389 5.34 -0.77 -17.76
CA VAL A 389 5.65 -0.35 -19.13
C VAL A 389 5.66 1.17 -19.20
N SER A 390 6.70 1.75 -19.80
CA SER A 390 6.77 3.18 -20.06
C SER A 390 5.76 3.58 -21.16
N PHE A 391 4.97 4.65 -20.97
CA PHE A 391 4.10 5.16 -22.03
C PHE A 391 4.90 5.70 -23.22
N SER A 392 6.03 6.37 -22.97
CA SER A 392 6.75 7.10 -24.03
C SER A 392 7.43 6.17 -25.04
N SER A 393 7.90 5.01 -24.58
CA SER A 393 8.67 4.06 -25.39
C SER A 393 7.95 2.74 -25.62
N GLY A 394 6.86 2.46 -24.89
CA GLY A 394 6.24 1.13 -24.84
C GLY A 394 7.17 0.05 -24.27
N SER A 395 8.35 0.43 -23.78
CA SER A 395 9.34 -0.52 -23.27
C SER A 395 8.98 -0.97 -21.88
N VAL A 396 9.01 -2.28 -21.65
CA VAL A 396 9.00 -2.86 -20.31
C VAL A 396 10.24 -2.38 -19.56
N PHE A 397 10.08 -1.92 -18.32
CA PHE A 397 11.23 -1.61 -17.48
C PHE A 397 12.00 -2.90 -17.17
N ARG A 398 13.16 -3.09 -17.83
CA ARG A 398 13.99 -4.31 -17.75
C ARG A 398 15.11 -4.24 -16.70
N SER A 399 15.29 -3.11 -16.03
CA SER A 399 16.42 -2.84 -15.11
C SER A 399 15.94 -2.40 -13.71
N ARG A 400 16.92 -2.17 -12.82
CA ARG A 400 16.92 -1.81 -11.38
C ARG A 400 15.97 -0.70 -10.89
N ALA A 401 14.93 -0.34 -11.62
CA ALA A 401 13.94 0.62 -11.17
C ALA A 401 13.23 0.07 -9.92
N ALA A 402 13.34 0.79 -8.82
CA ALA A 402 12.63 0.50 -7.60
C ALA A 402 11.19 0.98 -7.74
N PHE A 403 10.27 0.08 -7.46
CA PHE A 403 8.84 0.35 -7.43
C PHE A 403 8.28 -0.13 -6.12
N ASN A 404 7.28 0.61 -5.64
CA ASN A 404 6.38 0.22 -4.59
C ASN A 404 5.09 -0.29 -5.24
N VAL A 405 4.67 -1.49 -4.86
CA VAL A 405 3.40 -2.08 -5.31
C VAL A 405 2.50 -2.33 -4.09
N TRP A 406 1.24 -1.95 -4.24
CA TRP A 406 0.16 -2.22 -3.28
C TRP A 406 -1.02 -2.80 -4.05
N SER A 407 -1.40 -4.04 -3.75
CA SER A 407 -2.51 -4.72 -4.42
C SER A 407 -3.54 -5.22 -3.43
N MET A 408 -4.76 -5.45 -3.91
CA MET A 408 -5.73 -6.29 -3.22
C MET A 408 -5.23 -7.74 -3.19
N ARG A 409 -5.63 -8.50 -2.16
CA ARG A 409 -5.35 -9.93 -2.05
C ARG A 409 -6.37 -10.72 -2.89
N GLU A 410 -5.93 -11.75 -3.61
CA GLU A 410 -6.80 -12.51 -4.54
C GLU A 410 -7.81 -13.43 -3.86
N ASP A 411 -7.56 -13.84 -2.62
CA ASP A 411 -8.45 -14.72 -1.86
C ASP A 411 -9.41 -13.95 -0.96
N ASP A 412 -9.57 -12.64 -1.15
CA ASP A 412 -10.63 -11.90 -0.51
C ASP A 412 -11.98 -12.43 -1.05
N PRO A 413 -12.76 -13.15 -0.21
CA PRO A 413 -14.01 -13.78 -0.66
C PRO A 413 -15.07 -12.76 -1.11
N GLN A 414 -14.81 -11.47 -0.94
CA GLN A 414 -15.69 -10.39 -1.38
C GLN A 414 -15.51 -10.00 -2.84
N TRP A 415 -14.47 -10.48 -3.53
CA TRP A 415 -14.36 -10.27 -4.98
C TRP A 415 -15.22 -11.29 -5.72
N PRO A 416 -16.30 -10.88 -6.42
CA PRO A 416 -17.00 -11.81 -7.29
C PRO A 416 -16.02 -12.32 -8.36
N PRO A 417 -16.06 -13.61 -8.73
CA PRO A 417 -15.32 -14.07 -9.92
C PRO A 417 -15.69 -13.13 -11.06
N ALA A 418 -14.67 -12.56 -11.70
CA ALA A 418 -14.81 -11.46 -12.66
C ALA A 418 -16.10 -11.62 -13.47
N LEU A 419 -17.00 -10.63 -13.38
CA LEU A 419 -18.12 -10.53 -14.30
C LEU A 419 -17.50 -10.39 -15.70
N LEU A 420 -17.46 -11.50 -16.41
CA LEU A 420 -17.09 -11.61 -17.83
C LEU A 420 -18.13 -10.91 -18.70
#